data_AF-A0A0P0N3P6-F1
#
_entry.id   AF-A0A0P0N3P6-F1
#
_cell.length_a   1.000
_cell.length_b   1.000
_cell.length_c   1.000
_cell.angle_alpha   90.00
_cell.angle_beta   90.00
_cell.angle_gamma   90.00
#
_symmetry.space_group_name_H-M   'P 1'
#
loop_
_entity.id
_entity.type
_entity.pdbx_description
1 polymer ?
#
loop_
_entity_poly.entity_id
_entity_poly.type
_entity_poly.pdbx_seq_one_letter_code
_entity_poly.pdbx_strand_id
1 'polypeptide(L)'
;MAIGQHATVRYISLVAAIERVLRDLGGRAEIDTLLREVWTRYVEAGNGERVVMRLYRHPSGRLWSPDAEEALRVLEAAGIVERQGRTLVLKAA
;
A
#
# COMPACT_ATOMS: atom_id res chain seq x y z
N MET A 1 -17.07 -32.22 13.21
CA MET A 1 -17.50 -31.37 12.07
C MET A 1 -16.72 -30.07 12.14
N ALA A 2 -15.71 -29.90 11.29
CA ALA A 2 -15.01 -28.63 11.17
C ALA A 2 -15.89 -27.67 10.36
N ILE A 3 -16.40 -26.63 10.99
CA ILE A 3 -17.05 -25.52 10.29
C ILE A 3 -15.94 -24.86 9.48
N GLY A 4 -15.97 -25.04 8.16
CA GLY A 4 -15.04 -24.37 7.26
C GLY A 4 -15.15 -22.87 7.52
N GLN A 5 -14.10 -22.26 8.06
CA GLN A 5 -14.02 -20.82 8.16
C GLN A 5 -13.98 -20.29 6.72
N HIS A 6 -15.12 -19.83 6.22
CA HIS A 6 -15.16 -19.00 5.04
C HIS A 6 -14.43 -17.70 5.40
N ALA A 7 -13.13 -17.65 5.15
CA ALA A 7 -12.36 -16.42 5.25
C ALA A 7 -12.89 -15.47 4.17
N THR A 8 -13.81 -14.58 4.55
CA THR A 8 -14.32 -13.55 3.64
C THR A 8 -13.17 -12.61 3.30
N VAL A 9 -12.74 -12.62 2.04
CA VAL A 9 -11.75 -11.67 1.52
C VAL A 9 -12.48 -10.38 1.17
N ARG A 10 -12.05 -9.28 1.77
CA ARG A 10 -12.49 -7.91 1.44
C ARG A 10 -11.42 -7.23 0.60
N TYR A 11 -11.79 -6.72 -0.56
CA TYR A 11 -10.89 -5.88 -1.34
C TYR A 11 -10.95 -4.44 -0.84
N ILE A 12 -9.78 -3.84 -0.61
CA ILE A 12 -9.63 -2.43 -0.24
C ILE A 12 -8.85 -1.68 -1.32
N SER A 13 -9.00 -0.36 -1.36
CA SER A 13 -8.23 0.47 -2.27
C SER A 13 -6.76 0.51 -1.87
N LEU A 14 -5.88 0.64 -2.85
CA LEU A 14 -4.45 0.80 -2.62
C LEU A 14 -4.14 2.08 -1.82
N VAL A 15 -4.90 3.15 -2.05
CA VAL A 15 -4.85 4.40 -1.25
C VAL A 15 -5.06 4.11 0.24
N ALA A 16 -6.13 3.37 0.58
CA ALA A 16 -6.43 3.04 1.98
C ALA A 16 -5.36 2.13 2.60
N ALA A 17 -4.84 1.17 1.83
CA ALA A 17 -3.76 0.31 2.30
C ALA A 17 -2.48 1.10 2.57
N ILE A 18 -2.07 1.98 1.65
CA ILE A 18 -0.89 2.84 1.79
C ILE A 18 -1.03 3.73 3.02
N GLU A 19 -2.18 4.39 3.18
CA GLU A 19 -2.42 5.29 4.30
C GLU A 19 -2.34 4.54 5.64
N ARG A 20 -2.96 3.35 5.75
CA ARG A 20 -2.89 2.52 6.96
C ARG A 20 -1.46 2.10 7.28
N VAL A 21 -0.72 1.58 6.29
CA VAL A 21 0.69 1.20 6.51
C VAL A 21 1.52 2.40 6.92
N LEU A 22 1.32 3.56 6.30
CA LEU A 22 2.06 4.76 6.65
C LEU A 22 1.76 5.19 8.09
N ARG A 23 0.51 5.13 8.54
CA ARG A 23 0.13 5.35 9.95
C ARG A 23 0.80 4.35 10.89
N ASP A 24 0.77 3.07 10.54
CA ASP A 24 1.39 1.99 11.34
C ASP A 24 2.92 2.16 11.46
N LEU A 25 3.56 2.76 10.45
CA LEU A 25 4.98 3.10 10.45
C LEU A 25 5.30 4.43 11.16
N GLY A 26 4.34 4.99 11.91
CA GLY A 26 4.54 6.24 12.66
C GLY A 26 4.36 7.51 11.81
N GLY A 27 3.70 7.40 10.65
CA GLY A 27 3.37 8.53 9.79
C GLY A 27 4.51 9.03 8.91
N ARG A 28 5.65 8.32 8.86
CA ARG A 28 6.79 8.67 8.01
C ARG A 28 7.48 7.40 7.51
N ALA A 29 7.67 7.27 6.20
CA ALA A 29 8.39 6.13 5.63
C ALA A 29 9.03 6.45 4.27
N GLU A 30 10.16 5.81 3.97
CA GLU A 30 10.68 5.72 2.61
C GLU A 30 9.68 4.99 1.71
N ILE A 31 9.46 5.47 0.48
CA ILE A 31 8.47 4.92 -0.45
C ILE A 31 8.69 3.43 -0.70
N ASP A 32 9.94 2.99 -0.87
CA ASP A 32 10.22 1.57 -1.11
C ASP A 32 9.85 0.69 0.09
N THR A 33 10.05 1.22 1.31
CA THR A 33 9.68 0.52 2.55
C THR A 33 8.16 0.45 2.68
N LEU A 34 7.48 1.58 2.43
CA LEU A 34 6.02 1.68 2.47
C LEU A 34 5.37 0.70 1.49
N LEU A 35 5.82 0.68 0.22
CA LEU A 35 5.26 -0.21 -0.80
C LEU A 35 5.56 -1.68 -0.53
N ARG A 36 6.74 -1.99 0.02
CA ARG A 36 7.07 -3.36 0.47
C ARG A 36 6.14 -3.83 1.58
N GLU A 37 5.87 -2.99 2.57
CA GLU A 37 4.95 -3.34 3.65
C GLU A 37 3.50 -3.52 3.14
N VAL A 38 3.04 -2.67 2.22
CA VAL A 38 1.73 -2.84 1.57
C VAL A 38 1.66 -4.17 0.81
N TRP A 39 2.73 -4.52 0.08
CA TRP A 39 2.83 -5.78 -0.64
C TRP A 39 2.71 -6.99 0.31
N THR A 40 3.55 -7.04 1.33
CA THR A 40 3.57 -8.13 2.31
C THR A 40 2.21 -8.27 3.00
N ARG A 41 1.60 -7.17 3.46
CA ARG A 41 0.39 -7.18 4.28
C ARG A 41 -0.89 -7.41 3.48
N TYR A 42 -1.04 -6.76 2.32
CA TYR A 42 -2.30 -6.72 1.59
C TYR A 42 -2.26 -7.42 0.24
N VAL A 43 -1.09 -7.84 -0.27
CA VAL A 43 -0.99 -8.60 -1.52
C VAL A 43 -0.61 -10.05 -1.27
N GLU A 44 0.44 -10.32 -0.47
CA GLU A 44 0.90 -11.69 -0.18
C GLU A 44 0.11 -12.35 0.95
N ALA A 45 0.22 -11.82 2.18
CA ALA A 45 -0.33 -12.46 3.37
C ALA A 45 -1.85 -12.29 3.48
N GLY A 46 -2.36 -11.09 3.23
CA GLY A 46 -3.79 -10.74 3.18
C GLY A 46 -4.63 -11.37 4.30
N ASN A 47 -4.62 -10.79 5.50
CA ASN A 47 -5.41 -11.21 6.67
C ASN A 47 -6.91 -10.86 6.52
N GLY A 48 -7.55 -11.34 5.46
CA GLY A 48 -8.96 -11.03 5.14
C GLY A 48 -9.17 -9.70 4.40
N GLU A 49 -8.15 -8.84 4.28
CA GLU A 49 -8.16 -7.69 3.39
C GLU A 49 -7.08 -7.82 2.30
N ARG A 50 -7.43 -7.53 1.04
CA ARG A 50 -6.51 -7.61 -0.10
C ARG A 50 -6.56 -6.36 -0.97
N VAL A 51 -5.44 -6.06 -1.62
CA VAL A 51 -5.33 -5.05 -2.68
C VAL A 51 -5.01 -5.74 -4.00
N VAL A 52 -5.60 -5.25 -5.08
CA VAL A 52 -5.22 -5.62 -6.45
C VAL A 52 -4.47 -4.45 -7.08
N MET A 53 -3.31 -4.74 -7.68
CA MET A 53 -2.54 -3.77 -8.45
C MET A 53 -1.86 -4.46 -9.62
N ARG A 54 -1.68 -3.72 -10.72
CA ARG A 54 -0.90 -4.13 -11.88
C ARG A 54 0.58 -4.07 -11.55
N LEU A 55 1.30 -5.13 -11.90
CA LEU A 55 2.74 -5.22 -11.71
C LEU A 55 3.43 -5.41 -13.05
N TYR A 56 4.50 -4.66 -13.22
CA TYR A 56 5.40 -4.75 -14.34
C TYR A 56 6.78 -5.11 -13.82
N ARG A 57 7.47 -5.96 -14.57
CA ARG A 57 8.87 -6.30 -14.28
C ARG A 57 9.76 -5.44 -15.17
N HIS A 58 10.54 -4.57 -14.54
CA HIS A 58 11.59 -3.82 -15.23
C HIS A 58 12.72 -4.78 -15.67
N PRO A 59 13.42 -4.52 -16.79
CA PRO A 59 14.55 -5.34 -17.24
C PRO A 59 15.67 -5.52 -16.20
N SER A 60 15.80 -4.60 -15.25
CA SER A 60 16.73 -4.72 -14.11
C SER A 60 16.26 -5.66 -12.99
N GLY A 61 15.12 -6.35 -13.16
CA GLY A 61 14.52 -7.24 -12.17
C GLY A 61 13.65 -6.56 -11.12
N ARG A 62 13.56 -5.22 -11.12
CA ARG A 62 12.68 -4.47 -10.20
C ARG A 62 11.22 -4.63 -10.59
N LEU A 63 10.34 -4.75 -9.59
CA LEU A 63 8.89 -4.67 -9.79
C LEU A 63 8.45 -3.22 -9.69
N TRP A 64 7.53 -2.84 -10.57
CA TRP A 64 6.95 -1.51 -10.65
C TRP A 64 5.44 -1.62 -10.84
N SER A 65 4.68 -0.69 -10.24
CA SER A 65 3.23 -0.63 -10.39
C SER A 65 2.80 0.81 -10.69
N PRO A 66 2.12 1.08 -11.83
CA PRO A 66 1.54 2.40 -12.09
C PRO A 66 0.44 2.73 -11.08
N ASP A 67 -0.29 1.71 -10.61
CA ASP A 67 -1.37 1.91 -9.63
C ASP A 67 -0.81 2.40 -8.29
N ALA A 68 0.39 1.92 -7.90
CA ALA A 68 1.09 2.43 -6.72
C ALA A 68 1.50 3.89 -6.89
N GLU A 69 2.05 4.28 -8.06
CA GLU A 69 2.39 5.68 -8.33
C GLU A 69 1.15 6.57 -8.33
N GLU A 70 0.07 6.13 -8.96
CA GLU A 70 -1.19 6.86 -9.01
C GLU A 70 -1.79 7.03 -7.62
N ALA A 71 -1.81 5.98 -6.79
CA ALA A 71 -2.30 6.05 -5.42
C ALA A 71 -1.50 7.05 -4.57
N LEU A 72 -0.17 7.11 -4.74
CA LEU A 72 0.67 8.10 -4.07
C LEU A 72 0.33 9.53 -4.52
N ARG A 73 0.15 9.76 -5.83
CA ARG A 73 -0.26 11.08 -6.36
C ARG A 73 -1.63 11.50 -5.84
N VAL A 74 -2.58 10.58 -5.71
CA VAL A 74 -3.91 10.85 -5.14
C VAL A 74 -3.79 11.29 -3.68
N LEU A 75 -3.00 10.60 -2.87
CA LEU A 75 -2.77 10.96 -1.47
C LEU A 75 -2.11 12.35 -1.32
N GLU A 76 -1.14 12.66 -2.18
CA GLU A 76 -0.49 13.98 -2.22
C GLU A 76 -1.47 15.08 -2.63
N ALA A 77 -2.26 14.85 -3.69
CA ALA A 77 -3.27 15.80 -4.17
C ALA A 77 -4.40 16.04 -3.16
N ALA A 78 -4.77 15.00 -2.39
CA ALA A 78 -5.74 15.10 -1.31
C ALA A 78 -5.19 15.81 -0.06
N GLY A 79 -3.90 16.17 -0.04
CA GLY A 79 -3.27 16.79 1.12
C GLY A 79 -3.10 15.86 2.33
N ILE A 80 -3.25 14.55 2.15
CA ILE A 80 -3.13 13.55 3.22
C ILE A 80 -1.65 13.25 3.50
N VAL A 81 -0.81 13.30 2.47
CA VAL A 81 0.64 13.09 2.61
C VAL A 81 1.43 14.23 1.96
N GLU A 82 2.67 14.36 2.40
CA GLU A 82 3.71 15.19 1.80
C GLU A 82 4.88 14.31 1.36
N ARG A 83 5.38 14.57 0.15
CA ARG A 83 6.60 13.95 -0.36
C ARG A 83 7.81 14.81 -0.05
N GLN A 84 8.75 14.24 0.70
CA GLN A 84 10.04 14.84 1.04
C GLN A 84 11.15 13.97 0.42
N GLY A 85 11.48 14.23 -0.85
CA GLY A 85 12.40 13.39 -1.61
C GLY A 85 11.83 11.99 -1.85
N ARG A 86 12.49 10.96 -1.27
CA ARG A 86 12.02 9.56 -1.31
C ARG A 86 11.17 9.17 -0.09
N THR A 87 11.01 10.07 0.87
CA THR A 87 10.20 9.85 2.07
C THR A 87 8.79 10.42 1.87
N LEU A 88 7.78 9.69 2.33
CA LEU A 88 6.41 10.18 2.49
C LEU A 88 6.10 10.42 3.95
N VAL A 89 5.38 11.50 4.23
CA VAL A 89 4.99 11.92 5.58
C VAL A 89 3.48 12.17 5.59
N LEU A 90 2.75 11.65 6.58
CA LEU A 90 1.35 12.04 6.79
C LEU A 90 1.29 13.51 7.20
N LYS A 91 0.41 14.26 6.56
CA LYS A 91 0.00 15.55 7.09
C LYS A 91 -0.96 15.28 8.24
N ALA A 92 -0.70 15.88 9.39
CA ALA A 92 -1.67 15.89 10.47
C ALA A 92 -2.94 16.58 9.92
N ALA A 93 -4.06 15.84 9.96
CA ALA A 93 -5.37 16.38 9.64
C ALA A 93 -5.77 17.46 10.64
#